data_AF-A0A5N6Y3A9-F1
#
_entry.id   AF-A0A5N6Y3A9-F1
#
_cell.length_a   1.000
_cell.length_b   1.000
_cell.length_c   1.000
_cell.angle_alpha   90.00
_cell.angle_beta   90.00
_cell.angle_gamma   90.00
#
_symmetry.space_group_name_H-M   'P 1'
#
loop_
_entity.id
_entity.type
_entity.pdbx_description
1 polymer ?
#
loop_
_entity_poly.entity_id
_entity_poly.type
_entity_poly.pdbx_seq_one_letter_code
_entity_poly.pdbx_strand_id
1 'polypeptide(L)'
;MTVNTTQSISTSGSPLKLEHATLEDIPELIEVWYNAFATPEMLAIWPNTPGVRQWWDQANRHDMQHKPREKYLKVVDTRNGRIAAYAKWSLQTAEERGPRFPPWHSDMDPQRNDAFIRNMEIGRARLVGGKKNFYLDMLGTHTDYRKMGAARMLIGWGCHMADQEGAFAYIDASAEGRPVYEKFGFVDLSDSASKAAGLASMVREPRN
;
A
#
# COMPACT_ATOMS: atom_id res chain seq x y z
N MET A 1 -27.17 20.14 9.01
CA MET A 1 -26.84 19.89 7.59
C MET A 1 -25.41 20.36 7.37
N THR A 2 -24.46 19.45 7.41
CA THR A 2 -23.02 19.75 7.23
C THR A 2 -22.56 19.12 5.92
N VAL A 3 -22.19 19.96 4.97
CA VAL A 3 -21.70 19.57 3.66
C VAL A 3 -20.24 19.17 3.81
N ASN A 4 -19.95 17.88 3.65
CA ASN A 4 -18.58 17.37 3.49
C ASN A 4 -18.16 17.59 2.04
N THR A 5 -17.39 18.65 1.78
CA THR A 5 -16.82 18.91 0.46
C THR A 5 -15.46 18.22 0.36
N THR A 6 -15.42 17.03 -0.21
CA THR A 6 -14.17 16.39 -0.65
C THR A 6 -13.64 17.18 -1.85
N GLN A 7 -12.59 17.97 -1.65
CA GLN A 7 -11.92 18.67 -2.75
C GLN A 7 -11.20 17.65 -3.64
N SER A 8 -11.81 17.38 -4.80
CA SER A 8 -11.18 16.65 -5.89
C SER A 8 -10.08 17.52 -6.50
N ILE A 9 -8.82 17.15 -6.26
CA ILE A 9 -7.68 17.74 -6.98
C ILE A 9 -7.70 17.14 -8.39
N SER A 10 -8.47 17.76 -9.30
CA SER A 10 -8.43 17.44 -10.73
C SER A 10 -7.22 18.15 -11.34
N THR A 11 -6.27 17.38 -11.86
CA THR A 11 -5.23 17.92 -12.75
C THR A 11 -5.83 17.97 -14.15
N SER A 12 -5.94 19.17 -14.73
CA SER A 12 -6.65 19.35 -16.00
C SER A 12 -6.05 18.46 -17.10
N GLY A 13 -6.82 17.50 -17.60
CA GLY A 13 -6.47 16.63 -18.73
C GLY A 13 -6.30 15.14 -18.41
N SER A 14 -6.16 14.74 -17.14
CA SER A 14 -6.09 13.31 -16.78
C SER A 14 -7.49 12.74 -16.52
N PRO A 15 -7.87 11.60 -17.12
CA PRO A 15 -9.12 10.90 -16.80
C PRO A 15 -9.04 10.13 -15.47
N LEU A 16 -7.93 10.22 -14.74
CA LEU A 16 -7.72 9.49 -13.49
C LEU A 16 -8.19 10.30 -12.29
N LYS A 17 -8.96 9.67 -11.39
CA LYS A 17 -9.51 10.28 -10.18
C LYS A 17 -9.18 9.42 -8.95
N LEU A 18 -8.63 10.06 -7.91
CA LEU A 18 -8.37 9.43 -6.62
C LEU A 18 -9.64 9.43 -5.76
N GLU A 19 -9.94 8.28 -5.15
CA GLU A 19 -11.09 8.08 -4.26
C GLU A 19 -10.72 7.14 -3.10
N HIS A 20 -11.51 7.17 -2.03
CA HIS A 20 -11.49 6.09 -1.04
C HIS A 20 -12.14 4.84 -1.62
N ALA A 21 -11.55 3.68 -1.38
CA ALA A 21 -12.17 2.42 -1.77
C ALA A 21 -13.30 2.05 -0.81
N THR A 22 -14.32 1.36 -1.33
CA THR A 22 -15.43 0.80 -0.58
C THR A 22 -15.37 -0.73 -0.58
N LEU A 23 -16.30 -1.38 0.14
CA LEU A 23 -16.35 -2.84 0.24
C LEU A 23 -16.70 -3.52 -1.10
N GLU A 24 -17.35 -2.79 -2.00
CA GLU A 24 -17.72 -3.23 -3.34
C GLU A 24 -16.52 -3.24 -4.30
N ASP A 25 -15.48 -2.45 -4.01
CA ASP A 25 -14.26 -2.39 -4.83
C ASP A 25 -13.33 -3.60 -4.61
N ILE A 26 -13.45 -4.29 -3.47
CA ILE A 26 -12.50 -5.33 -3.03
C ILE A 26 -12.22 -6.39 -4.11
N PRO A 27 -13.20 -6.94 -4.84
CA PRO A 27 -12.93 -7.90 -5.91
C PRO A 27 -11.99 -7.33 -6.98
N GLU A 28 -12.18 -6.07 -7.40
CA GLU A 28 -11.33 -5.45 -8.42
C GLU A 28 -9.97 -5.02 -7.84
N LEU A 29 -9.88 -4.63 -6.56
CA LEU A 29 -8.60 -4.40 -5.88
C LEU A 29 -7.72 -5.67 -5.90
N ILE A 30 -8.33 -6.83 -5.66
CA ILE A 30 -7.64 -8.13 -5.71
C ILE A 30 -7.14 -8.42 -7.14
N GLU A 31 -7.93 -8.13 -8.17
CA GLU A 31 -7.46 -8.25 -9.56
C GLU A 31 -6.27 -7.32 -9.86
N VAL A 32 -6.34 -6.06 -9.41
CA VAL A 32 -5.22 -5.13 -9.57
C VAL A 32 -3.99 -5.61 -8.81
N TRP A 33 -4.14 -6.21 -7.62
CA TRP A 33 -3.03 -6.79 -6.87
C TRP A 33 -2.37 -7.92 -7.66
N TYR A 34 -3.14 -8.91 -8.12
CA TYR A 34 -2.58 -10.03 -8.87
C TYR A 34 -2.02 -9.62 -10.25
N ASN A 35 -2.56 -8.56 -10.87
CA ASN A 35 -1.96 -7.97 -12.07
C ASN A 35 -0.62 -7.28 -11.77
N ALA A 36 -0.53 -6.52 -10.68
CA ALA A 36 0.65 -5.75 -10.33
C ALA A 36 1.78 -6.60 -9.71
N PHE A 37 1.44 -7.66 -8.97
CA PHE A 37 2.34 -8.49 -8.18
C PHE A 37 2.39 -9.95 -8.66
N ALA A 38 2.35 -10.17 -9.98
CA ALA A 38 2.38 -11.51 -10.60
C ALA A 38 3.77 -12.18 -10.61
N THR A 39 4.77 -11.66 -9.88
CA THR A 39 6.12 -12.24 -9.91
C THR A 39 6.16 -13.57 -9.14
N PRO A 40 7.04 -14.52 -9.50
CA PRO A 40 7.16 -15.79 -8.78
C PRO A 40 7.41 -15.63 -7.28
N GLU A 41 8.16 -14.60 -6.88
CA GLU A 41 8.47 -14.31 -5.48
C GLU A 41 7.23 -13.88 -4.71
N MET A 42 6.41 -12.98 -5.27
CA MET A 42 5.18 -12.52 -4.65
C MET A 42 4.10 -13.61 -4.62
N LEU A 43 3.99 -14.39 -5.71
CA LEU A 43 3.06 -15.52 -5.79
C LEU A 43 3.47 -16.69 -4.88
N ALA A 44 4.74 -16.78 -4.48
CA ALA A 44 5.16 -17.74 -3.46
C ALA A 44 4.73 -17.34 -2.03
N ILE A 45 4.45 -16.05 -1.79
CA ILE A 45 3.90 -15.56 -0.51
C ILE A 45 2.37 -15.59 -0.53
N TRP A 46 1.77 -15.07 -1.62
CA TRP A 46 0.33 -15.03 -1.83
C TRP A 46 -0.05 -15.69 -3.17
N PRO A 47 -0.18 -17.03 -3.20
CA PRO A 47 -0.57 -17.76 -4.40
C PRO A 47 -1.92 -17.28 -4.98
N ASN A 48 -2.07 -17.36 -6.29
CA ASN A 48 -3.31 -16.97 -6.97
C ASN A 48 -4.32 -18.13 -7.00
N THR A 49 -4.75 -18.61 -5.84
CA THR A 49 -5.77 -19.67 -5.70
C THR A 49 -7.12 -19.09 -5.28
N PRO A 50 -8.24 -19.80 -5.52
CA PRO A 50 -9.54 -19.37 -5.00
C PRO A 50 -9.56 -19.17 -3.49
N GLY A 51 -8.87 -20.03 -2.72
CA GLY A 51 -8.79 -19.92 -1.26
C GLY A 51 -8.05 -18.67 -0.80
N VAL A 52 -6.91 -18.35 -1.42
CA VAL A 52 -6.16 -17.12 -1.09
C VAL A 52 -6.92 -15.86 -1.53
N ARG A 53 -7.66 -15.90 -2.64
CA ARG A 53 -8.52 -14.78 -3.05
C ARG A 53 -9.65 -14.53 -2.05
N GLN A 54 -10.28 -15.59 -1.53
CA GLN A 54 -11.28 -15.46 -0.47
C GLN A 54 -10.66 -14.92 0.83
N TRP A 55 -9.45 -15.39 1.17
CA TRP A 55 -8.70 -14.88 2.31
C TRP A 55 -8.39 -13.38 2.17
N TRP A 56 -7.98 -12.92 0.98
CA TRP A 56 -7.78 -11.49 0.69
C TRP A 56 -9.06 -10.68 0.86
N ASP A 57 -10.18 -11.18 0.32
CA ASP A 57 -11.48 -10.50 0.46
C ASP A 57 -11.86 -10.34 1.94
N GLN A 58 -11.78 -11.41 2.72
CA GLN A 58 -12.07 -11.38 4.15
C GLN A 58 -11.14 -10.44 4.93
N ALA A 59 -9.82 -10.51 4.68
CA ALA A 59 -8.84 -9.66 5.34
C ALA A 59 -9.08 -8.17 5.04
N ASN A 60 -9.31 -7.83 3.77
CA ASN A 60 -9.54 -6.45 3.34
C ASN A 60 -10.88 -5.92 3.88
N ARG A 61 -11.96 -6.73 3.86
CA ARG A 61 -13.25 -6.36 4.46
C ARG A 61 -13.12 -6.08 5.94
N HIS A 62 -12.45 -6.98 6.67
CA HIS A 62 -12.24 -6.83 8.10
C HIS A 62 -11.48 -5.54 8.41
N ASP A 63 -10.38 -5.26 7.70
CA ASP A 63 -9.62 -4.03 7.89
C ASP A 63 -10.48 -2.79 7.59
N MET A 64 -11.19 -2.74 6.46
CA MET A 64 -12.03 -1.60 6.08
C MET A 64 -13.18 -1.34 7.08
N GLN A 65 -13.71 -2.40 7.71
CA GLN A 65 -14.82 -2.30 8.66
C GLN A 65 -14.39 -1.99 10.10
N HIS A 66 -13.21 -2.48 10.51
CA HIS A 66 -12.83 -2.49 11.93
C HIS A 66 -11.56 -1.71 12.23
N LYS A 67 -10.76 -1.33 11.22
CA LYS A 67 -9.51 -0.58 11.39
C LYS A 67 -9.61 0.78 10.69
N PRO A 68 -10.21 1.80 11.33
CA PRO A 68 -10.47 3.10 10.68
C PRO A 68 -9.20 3.87 10.29
N ARG A 69 -8.02 3.46 10.76
CA ARG A 69 -6.72 4.03 10.40
C ARG A 69 -6.01 3.27 9.26
N GLU A 70 -6.54 2.13 8.84
CA GLU A 70 -6.18 1.50 7.57
C GLU A 70 -6.99 2.17 6.46
N LYS A 71 -6.28 2.78 5.50
CA LYS A 71 -6.88 3.60 4.45
C LYS A 71 -6.62 2.96 3.11
N TYR A 72 -7.68 2.41 2.54
CA TYR A 72 -7.69 1.91 1.17
C TYR A 72 -8.12 3.03 0.23
N LEU A 73 -7.30 3.29 -0.76
CA LEU A 73 -7.50 4.31 -1.77
C LEU A 73 -7.44 3.65 -3.14
N LYS A 74 -8.25 4.15 -4.07
CA LYS A 74 -8.26 3.72 -5.47
C LYS A 74 -8.08 4.92 -6.38
N VAL A 75 -7.50 4.67 -7.55
CA VAL A 75 -7.52 5.60 -8.67
C VAL A 75 -8.37 4.97 -9.76
N VAL A 76 -9.43 5.66 -10.16
CA VAL A 76 -10.41 5.20 -11.16
C VAL A 76 -10.20 5.97 -12.46
N ASP A 77 -10.28 5.26 -13.59
CA ASP A 77 -10.40 5.88 -14.91
C ASP A 77 -11.86 6.26 -15.17
N THR A 78 -12.16 7.56 -15.18
CA THR A 78 -13.53 8.07 -15.29
C THR A 78 -14.20 7.78 -16.64
N ARG A 79 -13.43 7.33 -17.64
CA ARG A 79 -13.96 6.97 -18.97
C ARG A 79 -14.68 5.63 -18.98
N ASN A 80 -14.26 4.69 -18.12
CA ASN A 80 -14.76 3.31 -18.13
C ASN A 80 -15.06 2.75 -16.73
N GLY A 81 -14.75 3.48 -15.66
CA GLY A 81 -15.00 3.07 -14.28
C GLY A 81 -14.00 2.06 -13.71
N ARG A 82 -12.98 1.64 -14.47
CA ARG A 82 -11.98 0.66 -14.01
C ARG A 82 -11.04 1.27 -12.98
N ILE A 83 -10.65 0.46 -12.00
CA ILE A 83 -9.60 0.79 -11.04
C ILE A 83 -8.23 0.65 -11.73
N ALA A 84 -7.59 1.79 -11.94
CA ALA A 84 -6.26 1.90 -12.54
C ALA A 84 -5.14 1.52 -11.56
N ALA A 85 -5.33 1.84 -10.28
CA ALA A 85 -4.37 1.56 -9.21
C ALA A 85 -5.06 1.60 -7.86
N TYR A 86 -4.44 1.00 -6.84
CA TYR A 86 -4.88 1.16 -5.46
C TYR A 86 -3.70 1.18 -4.49
N ALA A 87 -3.95 1.70 -3.30
CA ALA A 87 -3.01 1.66 -2.19
C ALA A 87 -3.71 1.36 -0.86
N LYS A 88 -2.98 0.70 0.03
CA LYS A 88 -3.32 0.56 1.44
C LYS A 88 -2.28 1.33 2.26
N TRP A 89 -2.74 2.33 3.01
CA TRP A 89 -1.93 3.08 3.96
C TRP A 89 -2.36 2.73 5.39
N SER A 90 -1.40 2.37 6.23
CA SER A 90 -1.60 2.29 7.68
C SER A 90 -1.19 3.61 8.31
N LEU A 91 -2.15 4.34 8.91
CA LEU A 91 -1.92 5.63 9.58
C LEU A 91 -1.66 5.46 11.08
N GLN A 92 -0.93 4.40 11.43
CA GLN A 92 -0.60 3.97 12.79
C GLN A 92 0.80 3.37 12.81
N THR A 93 1.46 3.39 13.97
CA THR A 93 2.72 2.67 14.15
C THR A 93 2.51 1.15 14.08
N ALA A 94 3.59 0.36 13.97
CA ALA A 94 3.49 -1.10 13.93
C ALA A 94 2.84 -1.65 15.22
N GLU A 95 3.14 -1.03 16.37
CA GLU A 95 2.61 -1.41 17.67
C GLU A 95 1.11 -1.11 17.79
N GLU A 96 0.67 0.07 17.32
CA GLU A 96 -0.74 0.48 17.35
C GLU A 96 -1.62 -0.32 16.38
N ARG A 97 -1.04 -0.73 15.23
CA ARG A 97 -1.72 -1.44 14.15
C ARG A 97 -2.03 -2.90 14.50
N GLY A 98 -1.22 -3.53 15.35
CA GLY A 98 -1.28 -4.96 15.64
C GLY A 98 -0.87 -5.84 14.45
N PRO A 99 -1.30 -7.12 14.39
CA PRO A 99 -0.94 -8.04 13.31
C PRO A 99 -1.32 -7.52 11.91
N ARG A 100 -0.42 -7.73 10.92
CA ARG A 100 -0.60 -7.26 9.53
C ARG A 100 -1.61 -8.06 8.75
N PHE A 101 -1.61 -9.34 8.99
CA PHE A 101 -2.44 -10.29 8.30
C PHE A 101 -3.16 -11.17 9.32
N PRO A 102 -4.37 -11.65 8.99
CA PRO A 102 -4.99 -12.73 9.75
C PRO A 102 -4.17 -14.02 9.58
N PRO A 103 -4.49 -15.10 10.31
CA PRO A 103 -3.85 -16.40 10.11
C PRO A 103 -3.84 -16.82 8.64
N TRP A 104 -2.72 -17.39 8.20
CA TRP A 104 -2.50 -17.79 6.81
C TRP A 104 -3.47 -18.88 6.36
N HIS A 105 -3.90 -18.82 5.09
CA HIS A 105 -4.70 -19.87 4.46
C HIS A 105 -3.86 -21.15 4.27
N SER A 106 -4.49 -22.32 4.20
CA SER A 106 -3.81 -23.62 4.00
C SER A 106 -3.06 -23.75 2.67
N ASP A 107 -3.35 -22.86 1.72
CA ASP A 107 -2.69 -22.79 0.41
C ASP A 107 -1.37 -22.01 0.45
N MET A 108 -1.03 -21.42 1.60
CA MET A 108 0.18 -20.62 1.79
C MET A 108 1.22 -21.39 2.61
N ASP A 109 2.48 -20.97 2.49
CA ASP A 109 3.58 -21.44 3.34
C ASP A 109 3.75 -20.48 4.53
N PRO A 110 3.27 -20.84 5.74
CA PRO A 110 3.32 -19.94 6.88
C PRO A 110 4.75 -19.61 7.30
N GLN A 111 5.70 -20.53 7.18
CA GLN A 111 7.09 -20.27 7.58
C GLN A 111 7.74 -19.24 6.67
N ARG A 112 7.52 -19.38 5.36
CA ARG A 112 8.00 -18.42 4.36
C ARG A 112 7.34 -17.06 4.54
N ASN A 113 6.02 -17.03 4.72
CA ASN A 113 5.26 -15.80 4.87
C ASN A 113 5.67 -15.05 6.14
N ASP A 114 5.77 -15.74 7.28
CA ASP A 114 6.21 -15.15 8.54
C ASP A 114 7.64 -14.62 8.43
N ALA A 115 8.55 -15.33 7.76
CA ALA A 115 9.91 -14.85 7.53
C ALA A 115 9.93 -13.55 6.70
N PHE A 116 9.13 -13.49 5.62
CA PHE A 116 9.02 -12.33 4.77
C PHE A 116 8.46 -11.12 5.53
N ILE A 117 7.33 -11.29 6.22
CA ILE A 117 6.69 -10.21 7.00
C ILE A 117 7.58 -9.74 8.15
N ARG A 118 8.22 -10.67 8.87
CA ARG A 118 9.13 -10.32 9.97
C ARG A 118 10.29 -9.47 9.48
N ASN A 119 10.85 -9.74 8.30
CA ASN A 119 11.92 -8.92 7.75
C ASN A 119 11.48 -7.46 7.52
N MET A 120 10.28 -7.26 6.98
CA MET A 120 9.71 -5.93 6.76
C MET A 120 9.45 -5.20 8.09
N GLU A 121 8.86 -5.89 9.08
CA GLU A 121 8.56 -5.29 10.39
C GLU A 121 9.84 -4.92 11.17
N ILE A 122 10.92 -5.73 11.07
CA ILE A 122 12.24 -5.39 11.63
C ILE A 122 12.79 -4.12 10.97
N GLY A 123 12.70 -4.02 9.63
CA GLY A 123 13.11 -2.84 8.88
C GLY A 123 12.39 -1.57 9.35
N ARG A 124 11.06 -1.66 9.45
CA ARG A 124 10.20 -0.56 9.93
C ARG A 124 10.55 -0.14 11.35
N ALA A 125 10.60 -1.09 12.28
CA ALA A 125 10.89 -0.82 13.68
C ALA A 125 12.27 -0.16 13.86
N ARG A 126 13.28 -0.63 13.13
CA ARG A 126 14.62 -0.08 13.18
C ARG A 126 14.71 1.36 12.67
N LEU A 127 14.00 1.68 11.58
CA LEU A 127 14.16 2.97 10.89
C LEU A 127 13.22 4.07 11.42
N VAL A 128 12.01 3.70 11.83
CA VAL A 128 10.97 4.66 12.28
C VAL A 128 10.28 4.26 13.58
N GLY A 129 10.69 3.17 14.24
CA GLY A 129 10.15 2.75 15.53
C GLY A 129 10.32 3.81 16.62
N GLY A 130 9.37 3.87 17.53
CA GLY A 130 9.31 4.90 18.59
C GLY A 130 8.96 6.31 18.10
N LYS A 131 8.77 6.51 16.79
CA LYS A 131 8.28 7.76 16.19
C LYS A 131 6.87 7.55 15.65
N LYS A 132 6.08 8.62 15.59
CA LYS A 132 4.83 8.59 14.83
C LYS A 132 5.16 8.33 13.37
N ASN A 133 4.63 7.23 12.82
CA ASN A 133 4.96 6.82 11.47
C ASN A 133 3.77 6.15 10.77
N PHE A 134 3.64 6.41 9.49
CA PHE A 134 2.66 5.81 8.58
C PHE A 134 3.37 4.87 7.62
N TYR A 135 2.66 3.84 7.16
CA TYR A 135 3.22 2.82 6.29
C TYR A 135 2.39 2.66 5.03
N LEU A 136 3.05 2.76 3.88
CA LEU A 136 2.47 2.36 2.61
C LEU A 136 2.60 0.84 2.49
N ASP A 137 1.56 0.15 2.92
CA ASP A 137 1.49 -1.30 3.05
C ASP A 137 1.45 -1.99 1.69
N MET A 138 0.64 -1.44 0.78
CA MET A 138 0.49 -1.93 -0.60
C MET A 138 0.31 -0.76 -1.55
N LEU A 139 0.92 -0.86 -2.72
CA LEU A 139 0.62 0.00 -3.86
C LEU A 139 0.76 -0.80 -5.15
N GLY A 140 -0.37 -1.04 -5.83
CA GLY A 140 -0.41 -1.71 -7.12
C GLY A 140 -0.97 -0.78 -8.19
N THR A 141 -0.33 -0.72 -9.36
CA THR A 141 -0.89 -0.08 -10.55
C THR A 141 -1.06 -1.14 -11.63
N HIS A 142 -2.28 -1.25 -12.16
CA HIS A 142 -2.59 -2.15 -13.25
C HIS A 142 -1.68 -1.84 -14.46
N THR A 143 -1.18 -2.86 -15.14
CA THR A 143 -0.20 -2.73 -16.23
C THR A 143 -0.60 -1.73 -17.31
N ASP A 144 -1.87 -1.75 -17.74
CA ASP A 144 -2.47 -0.83 -18.71
C ASP A 144 -2.42 0.66 -18.29
N TYR A 145 -2.26 0.93 -17.00
CA TYR A 145 -2.34 2.28 -16.41
C TYR A 145 -0.99 2.79 -15.87
N ARG A 146 0.10 2.03 -16.08
CA ARG A 146 1.44 2.45 -15.66
C ARG A 146 1.88 3.69 -16.43
N LYS A 147 2.73 4.50 -15.80
CA LYS A 147 3.25 5.78 -16.35
C LYS A 147 2.18 6.84 -16.66
N MET A 148 0.94 6.66 -16.21
CA MET A 148 -0.14 7.65 -16.32
C MET A 148 -0.36 8.50 -15.06
N GLY A 149 0.47 8.30 -14.02
CA GLY A 149 0.43 9.08 -12.79
C GLY A 149 -0.45 8.52 -11.66
N ALA A 150 -1.12 7.38 -11.84
CA ALA A 150 -1.98 6.78 -10.81
C ALA A 150 -1.25 6.55 -9.46
N ALA A 151 -0.08 5.91 -9.47
CA ALA A 151 0.75 5.72 -8.28
C ALA A 151 1.10 7.05 -7.58
N ARG A 152 1.38 8.10 -8.36
CA ARG A 152 1.74 9.44 -7.83
C ARG A 152 0.59 10.02 -7.01
N MET A 153 -0.66 9.84 -7.44
CA MET A 153 -1.84 10.32 -6.71
C MET A 153 -1.96 9.64 -5.34
N LEU A 154 -1.77 8.31 -5.30
CA LEU A 154 -1.86 7.50 -4.08
C LEU A 154 -0.73 7.81 -3.08
N ILE A 155 0.50 7.97 -3.56
CA ILE A 155 1.65 8.34 -2.71
C ILE A 155 1.46 9.75 -2.16
N GLY A 156 1.06 10.70 -3.03
CA GLY A 156 0.86 12.09 -2.65
C GLY A 156 -0.17 12.26 -1.53
N TRP A 157 -1.27 11.50 -1.57
CA TRP A 157 -2.25 11.51 -0.49
C TRP A 157 -1.65 11.09 0.86
N GLY A 158 -0.91 9.98 0.89
CA GLY A 158 -0.32 9.49 2.14
C GLY A 158 0.78 10.39 2.69
N CYS A 159 1.62 10.95 1.81
CA CYS A 159 2.60 11.96 2.20
C CYS A 159 1.94 13.22 2.77
N HIS A 160 0.85 13.69 2.16
CA HIS A 160 0.10 14.83 2.68
C HIS A 160 -0.45 14.55 4.08
N MET A 161 -1.04 13.37 4.29
CA MET A 161 -1.50 12.97 5.63
C MET A 161 -0.35 12.91 6.63
N ALA A 162 0.82 12.37 6.23
CA ALA A 162 2.01 12.30 7.08
C ALA A 162 2.50 13.69 7.47
N ASP A 163 2.55 14.64 6.52
CA ASP A 163 2.93 16.03 6.77
C ASP A 163 1.96 16.71 7.75
N GLN A 164 0.64 16.57 7.54
CA GLN A 164 -0.39 17.13 8.43
C GLN A 164 -0.30 16.61 9.86
N GLU A 165 0.10 15.35 10.02
CA GLU A 165 0.13 14.67 11.31
C GLU A 165 1.51 14.64 11.97
N GLY A 166 2.52 15.26 11.36
CA GLY A 166 3.91 15.24 11.82
C GLY A 166 4.49 13.82 11.87
N ALA A 167 4.06 12.94 10.97
CA ALA A 167 4.44 11.53 10.94
C ALA A 167 5.52 11.26 9.88
N PHE A 168 6.43 10.34 10.19
CA PHE A 168 7.31 9.75 9.18
C PHE A 168 6.47 8.89 8.23
N ALA A 169 6.86 8.78 6.96
CA ALA A 169 6.29 7.79 6.05
C ALA A 169 7.35 6.72 5.75
N TYR A 170 6.95 5.45 5.83
CA TYR A 170 7.79 4.28 5.60
C TYR A 170 7.23 3.43 4.45
N ILE A 171 8.13 2.80 3.70
CA ILE A 171 7.79 1.82 2.67
C ILE A 171 8.94 0.84 2.43
N ASP A 172 8.60 -0.41 2.10
CA ASP A 172 9.51 -1.36 1.46
C ASP A 172 9.23 -1.37 -0.05
N ALA A 173 10.07 -0.70 -0.81
CA ALA A 173 9.90 -0.48 -2.24
C ALA A 173 10.54 -1.60 -3.07
N SER A 174 9.85 -2.00 -4.15
CA SER A 174 10.50 -2.78 -5.21
C SER A 174 11.53 -1.93 -5.96
N ALA A 175 12.45 -2.58 -6.67
CA ALA A 175 13.40 -1.89 -7.54
C ALA A 175 12.72 -1.00 -8.59
N GLU A 176 11.58 -1.42 -9.14
CA GLU A 176 10.78 -0.63 -10.10
C GLU A 176 10.11 0.58 -9.43
N GLY A 177 9.63 0.43 -8.19
CA GLY A 177 8.91 1.48 -7.46
C GLY A 177 9.81 2.57 -6.88
N ARG A 178 11.04 2.21 -6.49
CA ARG A 178 12.00 3.11 -5.80
C ARG A 178 12.13 4.51 -6.44
N PRO A 179 12.36 4.66 -7.76
CA PRO A 179 12.53 5.98 -8.37
C PRO A 179 11.28 6.87 -8.29
N VAL A 180 10.09 6.29 -8.10
CA VAL A 180 8.86 7.04 -7.89
C VAL A 180 8.84 7.62 -6.48
N TYR A 181 9.18 6.83 -5.47
CA TYR A 181 9.20 7.26 -4.08
C TYR A 181 10.28 8.33 -3.81
N GLU A 182 11.46 8.24 -4.44
CA GLU A 182 12.52 9.26 -4.33
C GLU A 182 12.01 10.66 -4.73
N LYS A 183 11.15 10.76 -5.74
CA LYS A 183 10.54 12.04 -6.17
C LYS A 183 9.60 12.66 -5.12
N PHE A 184 9.16 11.87 -4.15
CA PHE A 184 8.37 12.33 -3.01
C PHE A 184 9.24 12.67 -1.77
N GLY A 185 10.55 12.50 -1.86
CA GLY A 185 11.48 12.74 -0.76
C GLY A 185 11.71 11.54 0.15
N PHE A 186 11.36 10.33 -0.31
CA PHE A 186 11.80 9.12 0.37
C PHE A 186 13.29 8.88 0.11
N VAL A 187 14.01 8.50 1.15
CA VAL A 187 15.43 8.14 1.11
C VAL A 187 15.55 6.65 1.37
N ASP A 188 16.33 5.96 0.54
CA ASP A 188 16.67 4.55 0.75
C ASP A 188 17.67 4.40 1.91
N LEU A 189 17.26 3.67 2.94
CA LEU A 189 18.03 3.37 4.15
C LEU A 189 18.20 1.85 4.35
N SER A 190 18.22 1.10 3.24
CA SER A 190 18.35 -0.36 3.25
C SER A 190 19.69 -0.84 3.81
N ASP A 191 19.63 -1.85 4.66
CA ASP A 191 20.77 -2.65 5.07
C ASP A 191 21.00 -3.88 4.18
N SER A 192 21.94 -4.73 4.57
CA SER A 192 22.22 -5.98 3.87
C SER A 192 21.02 -6.93 3.85
N ALA A 193 20.21 -6.98 4.93
CA ALA A 193 19.07 -7.89 5.03
C ALA A 193 17.92 -7.49 4.09
N SER A 194 17.53 -6.21 4.10
CA SER A 194 16.52 -5.66 3.17
C SER A 194 16.97 -5.80 1.70
N LYS A 195 18.25 -5.52 1.40
CA LYS A 195 18.81 -5.73 0.05
C LYS A 195 18.78 -7.19 -0.38
N ALA A 196 19.09 -8.13 0.51
CA ALA A 196 19.03 -9.56 0.22
C ALA A 196 17.59 -10.04 -0.09
N ALA A 197 16.58 -9.38 0.49
CA ALA A 197 15.17 -9.62 0.19
C ALA A 197 14.68 -8.89 -1.09
N GLY A 198 15.55 -8.16 -1.80
CA GLY A 198 15.18 -7.42 -3.02
C GLY A 198 14.30 -6.19 -2.77
N LEU A 199 14.25 -5.71 -1.51
CA LEU A 199 13.43 -4.58 -1.10
C LEU A 199 14.32 -3.39 -0.72
N ALA A 200 13.88 -2.19 -1.08
CA ALA A 200 14.46 -0.95 -0.60
C ALA A 200 13.61 -0.41 0.56
N SER A 201 14.10 -0.48 1.80
CA SER A 201 13.44 0.14 2.94
C SER A 201 13.67 1.65 2.92
N MET A 202 12.63 2.42 2.59
CA MET A 202 12.71 3.85 2.39
C MET A 202 11.91 4.63 3.42
N VAL A 203 12.46 5.78 3.83
CA VAL A 203 11.86 6.68 4.83
C VAL A 203 11.72 8.08 4.25
N ARG A 204 10.60 8.74 4.55
CA ARG A 204 10.39 10.16 4.31
C ARG A 204 10.02 10.85 5.63
N GLU A 205 10.72 11.92 5.95
CA GLU A 205 10.37 12.79 7.09
C GLU A 205 9.17 13.69 6.73
N PRO A 206 8.34 14.09 7.72
CA PRO A 206 7.28 15.05 7.48
C PRO A 206 7.87 16.41 7.08
N ARG A 207 7.20 17.11 6.16
CA ARG A 207 7.55 18.48 5.76
C ARG A 207 6.74 19.46 6.60
N ASN A 208 7.42 20.44 7.21
CA ASN A 208 6.82 21.58 7.89
C ASN A 208 6.24 22.60 6.89
#